data_AF-A0A1F9GSF5-F1
#
_entry.id   AF-A0A1F9GSF5-F1
#
_cell.length_a   1.000
_cell.length_b   1.000
_cell.length_c   1.000
_cell.angle_alpha   90.00
_cell.angle_beta   90.00
_cell.angle_gamma   90.00
#
_symmetry.space_group_name_H-M   'P 1'
#
loop_
_entity.id
_entity.type
_entity.pdbx_description
1 polymer ?
#
loop_
_entity_poly.entity_id
_entity_poly.type
_entity_poly.pdbx_seq_one_letter_code
_entity_poly.pdbx_strand_id
1 'polypeptide(L)'
;MKKSRPLKQPKKKITEYDTQDTTSMIDTSRPLRFEDLGVRLPSVPSTQVISIRLPSELLNEIKALGSQQDIPYQALIKLFLAQSLVQTKKKLER
;
A
#
# COMPACT_ATOMS: atom_id res chain seq x y z
N MET A 1 26.23 -6.61 -42.18
CA MET A 1 24.76 -6.54 -42.39
C MET A 1 24.08 -6.67 -41.03
N LYS A 2 23.40 -5.63 -40.55
CA LYS A 2 22.72 -5.66 -39.24
C LYS A 2 21.46 -6.53 -39.37
N LYS A 3 21.38 -7.66 -38.66
CA LYS A 3 20.17 -8.50 -38.64
C LYS A 3 19.02 -7.72 -37.98
N SER A 4 17.97 -7.41 -38.74
CA SER A 4 16.74 -6.79 -38.25
C SER A 4 16.04 -7.74 -37.30
N ARG A 5 15.70 -7.28 -36.08
CA ARG A 5 14.86 -8.05 -35.15
C ARG A 5 13.46 -8.22 -35.77
N PRO A 6 12.88 -9.44 -35.75
CA PRO A 6 11.54 -9.64 -36.29
C PRO A 6 10.52 -8.83 -35.49
N LEU A 7 9.62 -8.14 -36.20
CA LEU A 7 8.49 -7.45 -35.59
C LEU A 7 7.62 -8.47 -34.83
N LYS A 8 7.34 -8.21 -33.55
CA LYS A 8 6.36 -8.99 -32.79
C LYS A 8 5.01 -8.86 -33.49
N GLN A 9 4.42 -10.00 -33.83
CA GLN A 9 3.07 -10.05 -34.39
C GLN A 9 2.08 -9.38 -33.43
N PRO A 10 1.05 -8.67 -33.94
CA PRO A 10 0.03 -8.09 -33.09
C PRO A 10 -0.67 -9.22 -32.32
N LYS A 11 -0.79 -9.04 -31.01
CA LYS A 11 -1.52 -9.99 -30.16
C LYS A 11 -2.96 -10.07 -30.68
N LYS A 12 -3.44 -11.28 -30.98
CA LYS A 12 -4.82 -11.49 -31.42
C LYS A 12 -5.77 -10.91 -30.37
N LYS A 13 -6.69 -10.04 -30.81
CA LYS A 13 -7.72 -9.47 -29.94
C LYS A 13 -8.70 -10.59 -29.57
N ILE A 14 -8.96 -10.74 -28.28
CA ILE A 14 -9.98 -11.68 -27.79
C ILE A 14 -11.31 -10.94 -27.84
N THR A 15 -12.21 -11.34 -28.73
CA THR A 15 -13.55 -10.75 -28.93
C THR A 15 -14.67 -11.56 -28.29
N GLU A 16 -14.34 -12.71 -27.72
CA GLU A 16 -15.30 -13.68 -27.16
C GLU A 16 -16.15 -13.07 -26.02
N TYR A 17 -15.57 -12.17 -25.23
CA TYR A 17 -16.24 -11.45 -24.15
C TYR A 17 -17.21 -10.36 -24.63
N ASP A 18 -17.15 -9.94 -25.90
CA ASP A 18 -17.98 -8.85 -26.43
C ASP A 18 -19.38 -9.33 -26.85
N THR A 19 -19.55 -10.64 -27.07
CA THR A 19 -20.74 -11.21 -27.72
C THR A 19 -21.58 -12.13 -26.84
N GLN A 20 -21.04 -12.66 -25.73
CA GLN A 20 -21.72 -13.67 -24.93
C GLN A 20 -21.59 -13.39 -23.43
N ASP A 21 -22.58 -13.84 -22.66
CA ASP A 21 -22.53 -13.80 -21.21
C ASP A 21 -21.45 -14.78 -20.72
N THR A 22 -20.39 -14.24 -20.14
CA THR A 22 -19.22 -15.01 -19.70
C THR A 22 -19.38 -15.58 -18.29
N THR A 23 -20.52 -15.36 -17.64
CA THR A 23 -20.77 -15.88 -16.28
C THR A 23 -20.63 -17.40 -16.21
N SER A 24 -21.04 -18.12 -17.26
CA SER A 24 -20.91 -19.58 -17.35
C SER A 24 -19.46 -20.09 -17.52
N MET A 25 -18.50 -19.21 -17.83
CA MET A 25 -17.08 -19.56 -17.97
C MET A 25 -16.33 -19.56 -16.63
N ILE A 26 -16.98 -19.10 -15.55
CA ILE A 26 -16.39 -19.04 -14.21
C ILE A 26 -16.55 -20.40 -13.54
N ASP A 27 -15.44 -21.09 -13.30
CA ASP A 27 -15.44 -22.32 -12.49
C ASP A 27 -15.63 -21.99 -11.01
N THR A 28 -16.86 -22.18 -10.52
CA THR A 28 -17.22 -21.99 -9.11
C THR A 28 -16.85 -23.17 -8.23
N SER A 29 -16.51 -24.33 -8.82
CA SER A 29 -16.16 -25.54 -8.07
C SER A 29 -14.77 -25.45 -7.44
N ARG A 30 -13.87 -24.65 -8.04
CA ARG A 30 -12.50 -24.47 -7.58
C ARG A 30 -12.16 -22.97 -7.44
N PRO A 31 -12.55 -22.33 -6.32
CA PRO A 31 -12.16 -20.96 -6.06
C PRO A 31 -10.63 -20.88 -5.89
N LEU A 32 -10.00 -20.03 -6.69
CA LEU A 32 -8.57 -19.71 -6.56
C LEU A 32 -8.35 -18.92 -5.28
N ARG A 33 -7.34 -19.32 -4.51
CA ARG A 33 -6.88 -18.54 -3.36
C ARG A 33 -5.78 -17.57 -3.80
N PHE A 34 -5.48 -16.58 -2.96
CA PHE A 34 -4.38 -15.65 -3.23
C PHE A 34 -3.04 -16.37 -3.42
N GLU A 35 -2.85 -17.50 -2.73
CA GLU A 35 -1.65 -18.32 -2.86
C GLU A 35 -1.51 -18.95 -4.26
N ASP A 36 -2.62 -19.34 -4.90
CA ASP A 36 -2.62 -19.90 -6.25
C ASP A 36 -2.22 -18.86 -7.32
N LEU A 37 -2.37 -17.58 -7.00
CA LEU A 37 -1.96 -16.43 -7.82
C LEU A 37 -0.52 -15.99 -7.53
N GLY A 38 0.20 -16.69 -6.64
CA GLY A 38 1.56 -16.30 -6.22
C GLY A 38 1.58 -15.05 -5.32
N VAL A 39 0.44 -14.64 -4.78
CA VAL A 39 0.32 -13.46 -3.91
C VAL A 39 0.21 -13.92 -2.46
N ARG A 40 1.15 -13.49 -1.61
CA ARG A 40 1.06 -13.70 -0.16
C ARG A 40 0.69 -12.40 0.52
N LEU A 41 -0.48 -12.37 1.15
CA LEU A 41 -0.85 -11.27 2.03
C LEU A 41 -0.05 -11.37 3.35
N PRO A 42 0.42 -10.24 3.90
CA PRO A 42 1.04 -10.23 5.22
C PRO A 42 0.04 -10.71 6.27
N SER A 43 0.51 -11.54 7.21
CA SER A 43 -0.31 -12.13 8.27
C SER A 43 -0.81 -11.10 9.30
N VAL A 44 -0.22 -9.90 9.32
CA VAL A 44 -0.53 -8.83 10.27
C VAL A 44 -0.96 -7.59 9.47
N PRO A 45 -1.98 -6.86 9.96
CA PRO A 45 -2.42 -5.64 9.32
C PRO A 45 -1.29 -4.62 9.27
N SER A 46 -1.24 -3.80 8.22
CA SER A 46 -0.21 -2.78 8.06
C SER A 46 -0.23 -1.69 9.14
N THR A 47 -1.36 -1.54 9.85
CA THR A 47 -1.52 -0.55 10.92
C THR A 47 -2.32 -1.16 12.07
N GLN A 48 -1.88 -0.88 13.29
CA GLN A 48 -2.59 -1.24 14.51
C GLN A 48 -3.15 0.01 15.18
N VAL A 49 -4.38 -0.06 15.67
CA VAL A 49 -4.99 1.01 16.46
C VAL A 49 -4.43 0.96 17.87
N ILE A 50 -3.93 2.09 18.35
CA ILE A 50 -3.46 2.26 19.72
C ILE A 50 -4.13 3.49 20.34
N SER A 51 -4.36 3.44 21.66
CA SER A 51 -4.85 4.57 22.44
C SER A 51 -3.71 5.13 23.28
N ILE A 52 -3.35 6.39 23.06
CA ILE A 52 -2.31 7.10 23.82
C ILE A 52 -2.92 8.33 24.50
N ARG A 53 -2.45 8.66 25.70
CA ARG A 53 -2.79 9.90 26.40
C ARG A 53 -1.66 10.91 26.18
N LEU A 54 -2.03 12.13 25.80
CA LEU A 54 -1.09 13.24 25.59
C LEU A 54 -1.49 14.41 26.49
N PRO A 55 -0.53 15.20 27.00
CA PRO A 55 -0.83 16.48 27.63
C PRO A 55 -1.62 17.40 26.67
N SER A 56 -2.61 18.12 27.19
CA SER A 56 -3.51 18.95 26.37
C SER A 56 -2.76 20.04 25.59
N GLU A 57 -1.78 20.69 26.21
CA GLU A 57 -0.97 21.74 25.60
C GLU A 57 -0.18 21.20 24.40
N LEU A 58 0.50 20.07 24.58
CA LEU A 58 1.24 19.41 23.49
C LEU A 58 0.34 19.05 22.31
N LEU A 59 -0.86 18.52 22.56
CA LEU A 59 -1.81 18.21 21.49
C LEU A 59 -2.25 19.48 20.74
N ASN A 60 -2.45 20.59 21.45
CA ASN A 60 -2.82 21.87 20.85
C ASN A 60 -1.70 22.44 19.98
N GLU A 61 -0.45 22.38 20.42
CA GLU A 61 0.71 22.79 19.62
C GLU A 61 0.84 21.97 18.34
N ILE A 62 0.71 20.64 18.43
CA ILE A 62 0.78 19.76 17.26
C ILE A 62 -0.37 20.06 16.28
N LYS A 63 -1.57 20.37 16.78
CA LYS A 63 -2.70 20.78 15.92
C LYS A 63 -2.43 22.10 15.22
N ALA A 64 -1.87 23.08 15.93
CA ALA A 64 -1.51 24.38 15.35
C ALA A 64 -0.44 24.22 14.26
N LEU A 65 0.62 23.45 14.53
CA LEU A 65 1.68 23.15 13.55
C LEU A 65 1.14 22.38 12.34
N GLY A 66 0.28 21.38 12.57
CA GLY A 66 -0.36 20.64 11.49
C GLY A 66 -1.19 21.54 10.60
N SER A 67 -1.98 22.44 11.18
CA SER A 67 -2.77 23.42 10.43
C SER A 67 -1.92 24.40 9.64
N GLN A 68 -0.74 24.80 10.13
CA GLN A 68 0.18 25.69 9.40
C GLN A 68 0.83 25.00 8.20
N GLN A 69 1.01 23.68 8.26
CA GLN A 69 1.67 22.90 7.21
C GLN A 69 0.66 22.21 6.27
N ASP A 70 -0.64 22.43 6.46
CA ASP A 70 -1.73 21.70 5.79
C ASP A 70 -1.62 20.17 5.93
N ILE A 71 -1.16 19.71 7.10
CA ILE A 71 -1.01 18.29 7.43
C ILE A 71 -1.93 17.93 8.61
N PRO A 72 -2.72 16.83 8.52
CA PRO A 72 -3.49 16.35 9.65
C PRO A 72 -2.60 16.06 10.87
N TYR A 73 -2.99 16.53 12.05
CA TYR A 73 -2.19 16.37 13.27
C TYR A 73 -1.83 14.90 13.57
N GLN A 74 -2.69 13.94 13.20
CA GLN A 74 -2.39 12.51 13.37
C GLN A 74 -1.21 12.06 12.49
N ALA A 75 -1.10 12.60 11.28
CA ALA A 75 0.02 12.31 10.38
C ALA A 75 1.31 12.95 10.92
N LEU A 76 1.22 14.16 11.45
CA LEU A 76 2.36 14.86 12.06
C LEU A 76 2.91 14.09 13.28
N ILE A 77 2.02 13.58 14.15
CA ILE A 77 2.42 12.71 15.29
C ILE A 77 3.20 11.49 14.79
N LYS A 78 2.72 10.81 13.75
CA LYS A 78 3.40 9.63 13.19
C LYS A 78 4.80 9.98 12.68
N LEU A 79 4.94 11.12 12.00
CA LEU A 79 6.23 11.58 11.48
C LEU A 79 7.23 11.86 12.61
N PHE A 80 6.81 12.58 13.65
CA PHE A 80 7.67 12.88 14.79
C PHE A 80 8.10 11.61 15.54
N LEU A 81 7.20 10.66 15.75
CA LEU A 81 7.55 9.37 16.37
C LEU A 81 8.57 8.60 15.54
N ALA A 82 8.39 8.54 14.21
CA ALA A 82 9.33 7.87 13.32
C ALA A 82 10.72 8.52 13.35
N GLN A 83 10.78 9.85 13.28
CA GLN A 83 12.04 10.60 13.35
C GLN A 83 12.74 10.41 14.70
N SER A 84 11.99 10.50 15.80
CA SER A 84 12.53 10.30 17.16
C SER A 84 13.09 8.89 17.35
N LEU A 85 12.42 7.86 16.83
CA LEU A 85 12.92 6.49 16.87
C LEU A 85 14.24 6.32 16.10
N VAL A 86 14.34 6.89 14.91
CA VAL A 86 15.59 6.83 14.11
C VAL A 86 16.74 7.52 14.85
N GLN A 87 16.50 8.72 15.40
CA GLN A 87 17.51 9.46 16.16
C GLN A 87 17.94 8.71 17.43
N THR A 88 16.98 8.13 18.15
CA THR A 88 17.24 7.39 19.39
C THR A 88 18.05 6.13 19.12
N LYS A 89 17.72 5.36 18.07
CA LYS A 89 18.50 4.18 17.65
C LYS A 89 19.94 4.55 17.31
N LYS A 90 20.13 5.61 16.52
CA LYS A 90 21.46 6.11 16.16
C LYS A 90 22.28 6.56 17.38
N LYS A 91 21.64 7.05 18.44
CA LYS A 91 22.31 7.43 19.69
C LYS A 91 22.72 6.22 20.52
N LEU A 92 21.94 5.14 20.49
CA LEU A 92 22.21 3.91 21.25
C LEU A 92 23.31 3.06 20.60
N GLU A 93 23.47 3.14 19.29
CA GLU A 93 24.52 2.44 18.52
C GLU A 93 25.89 3.14 18.54
N ARG A 94 26.02 4.25 19.28
CA ARG A 94 27.26 5.01 19.46
C ARG A 94 27.77 4.87 20.90
#